data_AF-A0A838KBJ9-F1
#
_entry.id   AF-A0A838KBJ9-F1
#
_cell.length_a   1.000
_cell.length_b   1.000
_cell.length_c   1.000
_cell.angle_alpha   90.00
_cell.angle_beta   90.00
_cell.angle_gamma   90.00
#
_symmetry.space_group_name_H-M   'P 1'
#
loop_
_entity.id
_entity.type
_entity.pdbx_description
1 polymer ?
#
loop_
_entity_poly.entity_id
_entity_poly.type
_entity_poly.pdbx_seq_one_letter_code
_entity_poly.pdbx_strand_id
1 'polypeptide(L)'
;ARGGQPFVVATDARRKEVYWACYDSAGRRTRGPGVDRPEDLASRLTADAVVVGRGGQLYAEVLPVVDGPLDPEAAALASAVVAGSVPLLPAEPLYLRRPDVTVGPR
;
A
#
# COMPACT_ATOMS: atom_id res chain seq x y z
N ALA A 1 19.47 -6.23 -6.28
CA ALA A 1 18.74 -6.57 -5.04
C ALA A 1 18.58 -8.09 -5.00
N ARG A 2 18.90 -8.74 -3.87
CA ARG A 2 18.56 -10.16 -3.69
C ARG A 2 17.05 -10.28 -3.77
N GLY A 3 16.54 -11.14 -4.65
CA GLY A 3 15.10 -11.35 -4.80
C GLY A 3 14.49 -11.75 -3.45
N GLY A 4 13.44 -11.03 -3.04
CA GLY A 4 12.68 -11.33 -1.84
C GLY A 4 11.55 -12.31 -2.11
N GLN A 5 10.61 -12.41 -1.18
CA GLN A 5 9.28 -12.98 -1.44
C GLN A 5 8.32 -11.86 -1.88
N PRO A 6 7.20 -12.17 -2.56
CA PRO A 6 6.14 -11.19 -2.80
C PRO A 6 5.68 -10.53 -1.50
N PHE A 7 5.36 -9.25 -1.56
CA PHE A 7 4.97 -8.49 -0.37
C PHE A 7 3.89 -7.46 -0.67
N VAL A 8 3.21 -7.04 0.38
CA VAL A 8 2.19 -5.99 0.36
C VAL A 8 2.60 -4.89 1.30
N VAL A 9 2.59 -3.65 0.81
CA VAL A 9 2.70 -2.47 1.66
C VAL A 9 1.29 -2.06 2.06
N ALA A 10 1.02 -1.93 3.36
CA ALA A 10 -0.25 -1.50 3.90
C ALA A 10 -0.09 -0.32 4.89
N THR A 11 -0.80 0.79 4.66
CA THR A 11 -0.82 1.97 5.54
C THR A 11 -2.23 2.23 6.08
N ASP A 12 -2.36 2.86 7.25
CA ASP A 12 -3.66 3.21 7.84
C ASP A 12 -4.48 4.12 6.90
N ALA A 13 -5.63 3.65 6.41
CA ALA A 13 -6.56 4.46 5.60
C ALA A 13 -7.70 5.07 6.43
N ARG A 14 -7.64 4.93 7.76
CA ARG A 14 -8.72 5.25 8.70
C ARG A 14 -9.97 4.42 8.42
N ARG A 15 -11.02 4.62 9.21
CA ARG A 15 -12.36 3.99 9.01
C ARG A 15 -12.34 2.45 8.90
N LYS A 16 -11.40 1.80 9.59
CA LYS A 16 -11.22 0.34 9.58
C LYS A 16 -10.77 -0.22 8.22
N GLU A 17 -9.95 0.54 7.50
CA GLU A 17 -9.42 0.17 6.18
C GLU A 17 -7.92 0.45 6.10
N VAL A 18 -7.29 -0.17 5.10
CA VAL A 18 -5.88 0.02 4.77
C VAL A 18 -5.74 0.48 3.32
N TYR A 19 -4.81 1.40 3.07
CA TYR A 19 -4.30 1.62 1.72
C TYR A 19 -3.27 0.55 1.45
N TRP A 20 -3.33 -0.10 0.29
CA TRP A 20 -2.47 -1.22 -0.03
C TRP A 20 -1.97 -1.22 -1.47
N ALA A 21 -0.80 -1.83 -1.69
CA ALA A 21 -0.30 -2.21 -3.00
C ALA A 21 0.52 -3.50 -2.90
N CYS A 22 0.39 -4.37 -3.91
CA CYS A 22 1.12 -5.63 -3.99
C CYS A 22 2.36 -5.49 -4.86
N TYR A 23 3.44 -6.13 -4.46
CA TYR A 23 4.72 -6.13 -5.16
C TYR A 23 5.25 -7.55 -5.33
N ASP A 24 5.92 -7.79 -6.45
CA ASP A 24 6.68 -9.03 -6.66
C ASP A 24 7.98 -9.04 -5.85
N SER A 25 8.71 -10.16 -5.91
CA SER A 25 10.01 -10.34 -5.26
C SER A 25 11.12 -9.39 -5.74
N ALA A 26 10.92 -8.73 -6.88
CA ALA A 26 11.82 -7.72 -7.43
C ALA A 26 11.38 -6.28 -7.10
N GLY A 27 10.29 -6.11 -6.33
CA GLY A 27 9.75 -4.81 -5.94
C GLY A 27 8.93 -4.13 -7.04
N ARG A 28 8.49 -4.84 -8.08
CA ARG A 28 7.57 -4.28 -9.09
C ARG A 28 6.14 -4.39 -8.60
N ARG A 29 5.39 -3.29 -8.70
CA ARG A 29 3.97 -3.28 -8.32
C ARG A 29 3.17 -4.18 -9.26
N THR A 30 2.49 -5.19 -8.72
CA THR A 30 1.66 -6.14 -9.47
C THR A 30 0.16 -5.82 -9.37
N ARG A 31 -0.28 -5.17 -8.28
CA ARG A 31 -1.68 -4.80 -8.06
C ARG A 31 -1.77 -3.53 -7.20
N GLY A 32 -2.90 -2.82 -7.34
CA GLY A 32 -3.16 -1.58 -6.62
C GLY A 32 -2.52 -0.35 -7.28
N PRO A 33 -2.51 0.81 -6.59
CA PRO A 33 -2.94 1.00 -5.21
C PRO A 33 -4.45 0.83 -5.02
N GLY A 34 -4.86 0.39 -3.83
CA GLY A 34 -6.26 0.20 -3.45
C GLY A 34 -6.52 0.62 -2.01
N VAL A 35 -7.80 0.68 -1.65
CA VAL A 35 -8.26 0.84 -0.27
C VAL A 35 -9.34 -0.20 -0.01
N ASP A 36 -9.14 -1.02 1.01
CA ASP A 36 -10.05 -2.11 1.37
C ASP A 36 -10.01 -2.33 2.88
N ARG A 37 -10.99 -3.08 3.39
CA ARG A 37 -10.91 -3.60 4.76
C ARG A 37 -9.80 -4.65 4.87
N PRO A 38 -9.15 -4.80 6.04
CA PRO A 38 -8.10 -5.79 6.26
C PRO A 38 -8.52 -7.22 5.93
N GLU A 39 -9.76 -7.60 6.26
CA GLU A 39 -10.30 -8.94 5.99
C GLU A 39 -10.48 -9.18 4.48
N ASP A 40 -10.98 -8.15 3.78
CA ASP A 40 -11.14 -8.19 2.32
C ASP A 40 -9.77 -8.26 1.62
N LEU A 41 -8.76 -7.55 2.13
CA LEU A 41 -7.39 -7.65 1.63
C LEU A 41 -6.80 -9.04 1.87
N ALA A 42 -6.93 -9.57 3.09
CA ALA A 42 -6.42 -10.89 3.48
C ALA A 42 -6.94 -12.01 2.56
N SER A 43 -8.23 -11.95 2.20
CA SER A 43 -8.86 -12.90 1.28
C SER A 43 -8.28 -12.92 -0.14
N ARG A 44 -7.51 -11.87 -0.51
CA ARG A 44 -6.93 -11.68 -1.85
C ARG A 44 -5.42 -11.88 -1.88
N LEU A 45 -4.78 -12.15 -0.74
CA LEU A 45 -3.35 -12.39 -0.66
C LEU A 45 -2.99 -13.77 -1.20
N THR A 46 -1.83 -13.89 -1.85
CA THR A 46 -1.24 -15.20 -2.12
C THR A 46 -0.68 -15.78 -0.82
N ALA A 47 -0.58 -17.11 -0.74
CA ALA A 47 -0.16 -17.80 0.49
C ALA A 47 1.25 -17.41 0.97
N ASP A 48 2.10 -16.92 0.06
CA ASP A 48 3.48 -16.50 0.31
C ASP A 48 3.65 -14.98 0.50
N ALA A 49 2.58 -14.19 0.38
CA ALA A 49 2.65 -12.75 0.52
C ALA A 49 2.70 -12.34 1.99
N VAL A 50 3.68 -11.50 2.34
CA VAL A 50 3.79 -10.86 3.66
C VAL A 50 3.35 -9.40 3.61
N VAL A 51 2.89 -8.86 4.73
CA VAL A 51 2.45 -7.46 4.85
C VAL A 51 3.47 -6.66 5.66
N VAL A 52 3.85 -5.48 5.14
CA VAL A 52 4.68 -4.48 5.83
C VAL A 52 3.94 -3.15 5.92
N GLY A 53 4.29 -2.33 6.91
CA GLY A 53 3.72 -0.99 7.09
C GLY A 53 2.73 -0.88 8.25
N ARG A 54 2.47 0.35 8.67
CA ARG A 54 1.62 0.70 9.82
C ARG A 54 0.20 0.12 9.73
N GLY A 55 -0.38 0.06 8.54
CA GLY A 55 -1.70 -0.53 8.32
C GLY A 55 -1.71 -2.03 8.59
N GLY A 56 -0.63 -2.73 8.23
CA GLY A 56 -0.42 -4.12 8.62
C GLY A 56 -0.43 -4.30 10.13
N GLN A 57 0.44 -3.56 10.83
CA GLN A 57 0.57 -3.63 12.30
C GLN A 57 -0.73 -3.34 13.05
N LEU A 58 -1.57 -2.43 12.55
CA LEU A 58 -2.88 -2.13 13.16
C LEU A 58 -3.89 -3.28 13.06
N TYR A 59 -3.70 -4.19 12.11
CA TYR A 59 -4.60 -5.31 11.82
C TYR A 59 -3.83 -6.64 11.73
N ALA A 60 -2.83 -6.81 12.59
CA ALA A 60 -1.94 -7.98 12.61
C ALA A 60 -2.67 -9.28 12.99
N GLU A 61 -3.86 -9.19 13.56
CA GLU A 61 -4.75 -10.32 13.83
C GLU A 61 -5.39 -10.90 12.56
N VAL A 62 -5.39 -10.14 11.45
CA VAL A 62 -5.98 -10.54 10.15
C VAL A 62 -4.93 -10.66 9.05
N LEU A 63 -3.88 -9.85 9.10
CA LEU A 63 -2.87 -9.75 8.04
C LEU A 63 -1.57 -10.48 8.43
N PRO A 64 -0.89 -11.16 7.48
CA PRO A 64 0.39 -11.83 7.72
C PRO A 64 1.54 -10.81 7.81
N VAL A 65 1.58 -10.07 8.91
CA VAL A 65 2.52 -8.96 9.12
C VAL A 65 3.92 -9.47 9.46
N VAL A 66 4.92 -8.80 8.91
CA VAL A 66 6.32 -8.95 9.29
C VAL A 66 6.92 -7.61 9.69
N ASP A 67 8.00 -7.65 10.46
CA ASP A 67 8.75 -6.45 10.82
C ASP A 67 9.33 -5.76 9.59
N GLY A 68 9.29 -4.44 9.58
CA GLY A 68 9.75 -3.62 8.47
C GLY A 68 9.43 -2.13 8.66
N PRO A 69 9.70 -1.30 7.63
CA PRO A 69 9.35 0.11 7.67
C PRO A 69 7.85 0.32 7.89
N LEU A 70 7.50 1.18 8.84
CA LEU A 70 6.10 1.48 9.17
C LEU A 70 5.52 2.58 8.28
N ASP A 71 6.35 3.56 7.92
CA ASP A 71 5.97 4.77 7.20
C ASP A 71 7.01 5.10 6.12
N PRO A 72 6.65 5.86 5.07
CA PRO A 72 7.59 6.29 4.05
C PRO A 72 8.68 7.23 4.59
N GLU A 73 9.92 7.03 4.13
CA GLU A 73 11.03 7.91 4.45
C GLU A 73 11.29 8.94 3.34
N ALA A 74 11.40 10.22 3.72
CA ALA A 74 11.64 11.30 2.76
C ALA A 74 12.96 11.12 1.98
N ALA A 75 14.02 10.65 2.65
CA ALA A 75 15.31 10.39 2.03
C ALA A 75 15.24 9.26 0.98
N ALA A 76 14.47 8.20 1.26
CA ALA A 76 14.25 7.10 0.33
C ALA A 76 13.47 7.56 -0.91
N LEU A 77 12.42 8.38 -0.72
CA LEU A 77 11.66 8.98 -1.82
C LEU A 77 12.55 9.86 -2.69
N ALA A 78 13.32 10.79 -2.09
CA ALA A 78 14.23 11.66 -2.82
C ALA A 78 15.28 10.85 -3.60
N SER A 79 15.85 9.81 -3.00
CA SER A 79 16.82 8.93 -3.65
C SER A 79 16.22 8.21 -4.87
N ALA A 80 14.99 7.70 -4.75
CA ALA A 80 14.30 7.02 -5.85
C ALA A 80 14.00 7.98 -7.02
N VAL A 81 13.58 9.21 -6.72
CA VAL A 81 13.32 10.25 -7.73
C VAL A 81 14.61 10.63 -8.45
N VAL A 82 15.68 10.92 -7.72
CA VAL A 82 16.98 11.28 -8.31
C VAL A 82 17.55 10.15 -9.16
N ALA A 83 17.37 8.90 -8.74
CA ALA A 83 17.81 7.72 -9.49
C ALA A 83 16.94 7.41 -10.72
N GLY A 84 15.80 8.08 -10.91
CA GLY A 84 14.84 7.78 -11.98
C GLY A 84 14.26 6.36 -11.88
N SER A 85 14.25 5.77 -10.67
CA SER A 85 13.84 4.38 -10.47
C SER A 85 12.33 4.19 -10.26
N VAL A 86 11.59 5.30 -10.17
CA VAL A 86 10.14 5.33 -9.96
C VAL A 86 9.47 6.28 -10.96
N PRO A 87 8.25 5.97 -11.43
CA PRO A 87 7.48 6.91 -12.23
C PRO A 87 7.03 8.09 -11.37
N LEU A 88 7.12 9.30 -11.92
CA LEU A 88 6.56 10.49 -11.31
C LEU A 88 5.08 10.62 -11.70
N LEU A 89 4.23 10.86 -10.70
CA LEU A 89 2.84 11.20 -10.91
C LEU A 89 2.67 12.72 -10.89
N PRO A 90 1.57 13.23 -11.47
CA PRO A 90 1.14 14.61 -11.24
C PRO A 90 1.02 14.92 -9.73
N ALA A 91 1.16 16.19 -9.35
CA ALA A 91 1.18 16.63 -7.94
C ALA A 91 -0.21 16.64 -7.27
N GLU A 92 -1.22 16.16 -7.96
CA GLU A 92 -2.58 16.00 -7.48
C GLU A 92 -2.69 14.80 -6.53
N PRO A 93 -3.46 14.91 -5.44
CA PRO A 93 -3.72 13.79 -4.55
C PRO A 93 -4.41 12.62 -5.26
N LEU A 94 -4.02 11.40 -4.92
CA LEU A 94 -4.69 10.19 -5.38
C LEU A 94 -5.91 9.89 -4.50
N TYR A 95 -7.10 10.21 -5.00
CA TYR A 95 -8.36 9.86 -4.34
C TYR A 95 -8.75 8.41 -4.63
N LEU A 96 -8.46 7.49 -3.70
CA LEU A 96 -8.78 6.06 -3.85
C LEU A 96 -10.21 5.71 -3.43
N ARG A 97 -10.85 6.57 -2.65
CA ARG A 97 -12.25 6.41 -2.24
C ARG A 97 -13.17 7.07 -3.25
N ARG A 98 -14.37 6.49 -3.42
CA ARG A 98 -15.45 7.23 -4.06
C ARG A 98 -15.79 8.45 -3.19
N PRO A 99 -16.07 9.62 -3.81
CA PRO A 99 -16.59 10.77 -3.08
C PRO A 99 -17.84 10.38 -2.30
N ASP A 100 -17.88 10.75 -1.02
CA ASP A 100 -19.05 10.63 -0.15
C ASP A 100 -20.03 11.81 -0.34
N VAL A 101 -19.57 12.90 -0.95
CA VAL A 101 -20.39 14.04 -1.33
C VAL A 101 -20.90 13.87 -2.76
N THR A 102 -22.22 13.91 -2.92
CA THR A 102 -22.88 14.11 -4.21
C THR A 102 -23.36 15.55 -4.29
N VAL A 103 -23.08 16.23 -5.41
CA VAL A 103 -23.62 17.57 -5.65
C VAL A 103 -25.11 17.40 -5.95
N GLY A 104 -25.97 17.88 -5.05
CA GLY A 104 -27.42 17.90 -5.27
C GLY A 104 -27.79 18.78 -6.47
N PRO A 105 -28.94 18.53 -7.13
CA PRO A 105 -29.40 19.40 -8.21
C PRO A 105 -29.53 20.84 -7.71
N ARG A 106 -29.12 21.79 -8.56
CA ARG A 106 -29.30 23.24 -8.33
C ARG A 106 -30.77 23.63 -8.33
#